data_AF-A0A9E8RWI4-F1
#
_entry.id   AF-A0A9E8RWI4-F1
#
_cell.length_a   1.000
_cell.length_b   1.000
_cell.length_c   1.000
_cell.angle_alpha   90.00
_cell.angle_beta   90.00
_cell.angle_gamma   90.00
#
_symmetry.space_group_name_H-M   'P 1'
#
loop_
_entity.id
_entity.type
_entity.pdbx_description
1 polymer ?
#
loop_
_entity_poly.entity_id
_entity_poly.type
_entity_poly.pdbx_seq_one_letter_code
_entity_poly.pdbx_strand_id
1 'polypeptide(L)'
;MKFVDDLYEYYKESLTTDDDEEDIDLLVGSILQELSREDLLHLLSELSYDELYKLTGTYIANALRKKRMRDWTANKQHFYH
;
A
#
# COMPACT_ATOMS: atom_id res chain seq x y z
N MET A 1 12.16 5.67 6.52
CA MET A 1 11.52 6.04 7.81
C MET A 1 11.94 5.06 8.91
N LYS A 2 12.02 5.51 10.18
CA LYS A 2 12.41 4.67 11.31
C LYS A 2 11.50 3.43 11.48
N PHE A 3 10.20 3.57 11.26
CA PHE A 3 9.26 2.45 11.38
C PHE A 3 9.53 1.29 10.40
N VAL A 4 9.95 1.57 9.16
CA VAL A 4 10.34 0.52 8.20
C VAL A 4 11.61 -0.17 8.65
N ASP A 5 12.57 0.58 9.18
CA ASP A 5 13.81 0.01 9.72
C ASP A 5 13.52 -0.87 10.93
N ASP A 6 12.65 -0.42 11.85
CA ASP A 6 12.22 -1.17 13.04
C ASP A 6 11.45 -2.44 12.66
N LEU A 7 10.58 -2.38 11.65
CA LEU A 7 9.87 -3.56 11.11
C LEU A 7 10.84 -4.55 10.47
N TYR A 8 11.77 -4.06 9.64
CA TYR A 8 12.77 -4.91 9.02
C TYR A 8 13.62 -5.61 10.07
N GLU A 9 14.08 -4.89 11.09
CA GLU A 9 14.87 -5.48 12.17
C GLU A 9 14.08 -6.52 12.99
N TYR A 10 12.79 -6.32 13.19
CA TYR A 10 11.93 -7.26 13.92
C TYR A 10 11.62 -8.53 13.11
N TYR A 11 11.41 -8.39 11.80
CA TYR A 11 10.98 -9.48 10.93
C TYR A 11 12.10 -10.11 10.09
N LYS A 12 13.32 -9.55 10.05
CA LYS A 12 14.43 -10.07 9.21
C LYS A 12 14.76 -11.55 9.43
N GLU A 13 14.54 -12.09 10.63
CA GLU A 13 14.75 -13.51 10.94
C GLU A 13 13.59 -14.40 10.50
N SER A 14 12.40 -13.81 10.29
CA SER A 14 11.23 -14.49 9.71
C SER A 14 11.19 -14.34 8.18
N LEU A 15 11.84 -13.30 7.64
CA LEU A 15 12.00 -13.05 6.20
C LEU A 15 13.08 -13.95 5.55
N THR A 16 13.40 -15.11 6.16
CA THR A 16 14.55 -15.91 5.76
C THR A 16 14.28 -16.72 4.50
N THR A 17 14.79 -16.15 3.41
CA THR A 17 15.32 -16.79 2.19
C THR A 17 14.40 -17.37 1.13
N ASP A 18 13.10 -17.54 1.38
CA ASP A 18 12.14 -17.99 0.34
C ASP A 18 10.89 -17.10 0.22
N ASP A 19 10.90 -15.91 0.84
CA ASP A 19 9.74 -15.01 0.85
C ASP A 19 9.59 -14.31 -0.51
N ASP A 20 8.61 -14.77 -1.31
CA ASP A 20 8.15 -14.08 -2.51
C ASP A 20 7.53 -12.73 -2.15
N GLU A 21 7.39 -11.80 -3.12
CA GLU A 21 6.74 -10.49 -2.90
C GLU A 21 5.36 -10.61 -2.20
N GLU A 22 4.67 -11.75 -2.37
CA GLU A 22 3.41 -12.08 -1.70
C GLU A 22 3.51 -12.21 -0.17
N ASP A 23 4.60 -12.76 0.38
CA ASP A 23 4.73 -12.97 1.83
C ASP A 23 4.95 -11.64 2.57
N ILE A 24 5.70 -10.72 1.96
CA ILE A 24 5.90 -9.36 2.47
C ILE A 24 4.56 -8.60 2.45
N ASP A 25 3.78 -8.71 1.37
CA ASP A 25 2.47 -8.06 1.25
C ASP A 25 1.48 -8.59 2.30
N LEU A 26 1.47 -9.91 2.55
CA LEU A 26 0.65 -10.54 3.59
C LEU A 26 1.06 -10.07 4.99
N LEU A 27 2.37 -10.04 5.28
CA LEU A 27 2.90 -9.55 6.54
C LEU A 27 2.51 -8.09 6.79
N VAL A 28 2.80 -7.21 5.84
CA VAL A 28 2.42 -5.78 5.93
C VAL A 28 0.90 -5.65 6.08
N GLY A 29 0.12 -6.42 5.33
CA GLY A 29 -1.34 -6.43 5.44
C GLY A 29 -1.84 -6.77 6.84
N SER A 30 -1.28 -7.80 7.48
CA SER A 30 -1.64 -8.19 8.84
C SER A 30 -1.30 -7.12 9.88
N ILE A 31 -0.12 -6.50 9.78
CA ILE A 31 0.29 -5.40 10.67
C ILE A 31 -0.66 -4.21 10.51
N LEU A 32 -0.94 -3.79 9.28
CA LEU A 32 -1.81 -2.64 9.03
C LEU A 32 -3.26 -2.86 9.44
N GLN A 33 -3.74 -4.11 9.47
CA GLN A 33 -5.10 -4.45 9.94
C GLN A 33 -5.28 -4.23 11.45
N GLU A 34 -4.20 -4.29 12.23
CA GLU A 34 -4.24 -4.06 13.68
C GLU A 34 -4.19 -2.57 14.05
N LEU A 35 -3.84 -1.71 13.09
CA LEU A 35 -3.69 -0.27 13.31
C LEU A 35 -5.03 0.47 13.21
N SER A 36 -5.23 1.43 14.12
CA SER A 36 -6.32 2.40 13.98
C SER A 36 -6.01 3.41 12.88
N ARG A 37 -7.03 4.20 12.50
CA ARG A 37 -6.85 5.31 11.55
C ARG A 37 -5.85 6.33 12.10
N GLU A 38 -5.88 6.57 13.40
CA GLU A 38 -4.99 7.49 14.10
C GLU A 38 -3.54 7.00 14.05
N ASP A 39 -3.31 5.71 14.25
CA ASP A 39 -1.97 5.09 14.15
C ASP A 39 -1.41 5.22 12.73
N LEU A 40 -2.25 4.95 11.71
CA LEU A 40 -1.85 5.14 10.31
C LEU A 40 -1.48 6.60 10.02
N LEU A 41 -2.25 7.57 10.52
CA LEU A 41 -1.91 8.99 10.37
C LEU A 41 -0.63 9.36 11.08
N HIS A 42 -0.35 8.76 12.24
CA HIS A 42 0.90 8.95 12.95
C HIS A 42 2.09 8.43 12.12
N LEU A 43 2.00 7.21 11.58
CA LEU A 43 3.02 6.65 10.68
C LEU A 43 3.26 7.52 9.44
N LEU A 44 2.18 8.02 8.82
CA LEU A 44 2.30 8.92 7.68
C LEU A 44 2.98 10.25 8.04
N SER A 45 2.87 10.71 9.29
CA SER A 45 3.52 11.93 9.76
C SER A 45 5.03 11.78 9.96
N GLU A 46 5.54 10.54 10.07
CA GLU A 46 6.96 10.24 10.21
C GLU A 46 7.69 10.12 8.86
N LEU A 47 6.94 10.10 7.75
CA LEU A 47 7.50 10.11 6.40
C LEU A 47 8.27 11.40 6.14
N SER A 48 9.42 11.28 5.48
CA SER A 48 10.05 12.44 4.84
C SER A 48 9.12 13.00 3.74
N TYR A 49 9.35 14.26 3.36
CA TYR A 49 8.57 14.89 2.29
C TYR A 49 8.59 14.05 1.00
N ASP A 50 9.74 13.49 0.62
CA ASP A 50 9.88 12.70 -0.61
C ASP A 50 9.12 11.37 -0.53
N GLU A 51 9.17 10.68 0.61
CA GLU A 51 8.41 9.44 0.81
C GLU A 51 6.90 9.73 0.82
N LEU A 52 6.47 10.79 1.53
CA LEU A 52 5.07 11.22 1.55
C LEU A 52 4.57 11.64 0.16
N TYR A 53 5.38 12.39 -0.60
CA TYR A 53 5.08 12.80 -1.95
C TYR A 53 4.89 11.58 -2.88
N LYS A 54 5.82 10.61 -2.83
CA LYS A 54 5.74 9.37 -3.61
C LYS A 54 4.52 8.53 -3.24
N LEU A 55 4.25 8.34 -1.95
CA LEU A 55 3.09 7.60 -1.46
C LEU A 55 1.78 8.24 -1.94
N THR A 56 1.65 9.56 -1.72
CA THR A 56 0.46 10.33 -2.09
C THR A 56 0.22 10.30 -3.60
N GLY A 57 1.26 10.54 -4.40
CA GLY A 57 1.19 10.48 -5.86
C GLY A 57 0.78 9.09 -6.37
N THR A 58 1.34 8.04 -5.77
CA THR A 58 1.03 6.64 -6.13
C THR A 58 -0.42 6.29 -5.84
N TYR A 59 -0.92 6.65 -4.64
CA TYR A 59 -2.31 6.42 -4.26
C TYR A 59 -3.27 7.13 -5.22
N ILE A 60 -3.05 8.43 -5.48
CA ILE A 60 -3.90 9.22 -6.38
C ILE A 60 -3.88 8.63 -7.79
N ALA A 61 -2.71 8.30 -8.33
CA ALA A 61 -2.59 7.72 -9.67
C ALA A 61 -3.33 6.38 -9.77
N ASN A 62 -3.20 5.51 -8.76
CA ASN A 62 -3.91 4.23 -8.73
C ASN A 62 -5.43 4.40 -8.61
N ALA A 63 -5.90 5.35 -7.79
CA ALA A 63 -7.32 5.66 -7.68
C ALA A 63 -7.90 6.16 -9.01
N LEU A 64 -7.17 7.03 -9.73
CA LEU A 64 -7.56 7.51 -11.05
C LEU A 64 -7.60 6.39 -12.09
N ARG A 65 -6.59 5.51 -12.12
CA ARG A 65 -6.57 4.34 -13.02
C ARG A 65 -7.76 3.42 -12.75
N LYS A 66 -8.08 3.13 -11.48
CA LYS A 66 -9.25 2.33 -11.10
C LYS A 66 -10.55 2.99 -11.58
N LYS A 67 -10.69 4.30 -11.42
CA LYS A 67 -11.87 5.04 -11.90
C LYS A 67 -12.00 4.95 -13.42
N ARG A 68 -10.93 5.26 -14.16
CA ARG A 68 -10.90 5.14 -15.63
C ARG A 68 -11.26 3.74 -16.11
N MET A 69 -10.75 2.70 -15.44
CA MET A 69 -11.04 1.31 -15.79
C MET A 69 -12.52 0.96 -15.58
N ARG A 70 -13.12 1.40 -14.47
CA ARG A 70 -14.57 1.25 -14.22
C ARG A 70 -15.41 1.96 -15.27
N ASP A 71 -15.05 3.19 -15.63
CA ASP A 71 -15.77 3.95 -16.65
C ASP A 71 -15.67 3.26 -18.03
N TRP A 72 -14.50 2.67 -18.34
CA TRP A 72 -14.30 1.90 -19.56
C TRP A 72 -15.11 0.59 -19.59
N THR A 73 -15.17 -0.17 -18.48
CA THR A 73 -16.00 -1.39 -18.43
C THR A 73 -17.49 -1.09 -18.46
N ALA A 74 -17.95 -0.03 -17.78
CA ALA A 74 -19.35 0.41 -17.82
C ALA A 74 -19.77 0.81 -19.24
N ASN A 75 -18.94 1.55 -19.96
CA ASN A 75 -19.22 1.92 -21.34
C ASN A 75 -19.22 0.72 -22.29
N LYS A 76 -18.39 -0.31 -22.07
CA LYS A 76 -18.44 -1.54 -22.87
C LYS A 76 -19.74 -2.32 -22.72
N GLN A 77 -20.35 -2.36 -21.53
CA GLN A 77 -21.64 -3.04 -21.32
C GLN A 77 -22.78 -2.39 -22.10
N HIS A 78 -22.69 -1.08 -22.40
CA HIS A 78 -23.66 -0.38 -23.25
C HIS A 78 -23.55 -0.69 -24.75
N PHE A 79 -22.46 -1.31 -25.23
CA PHE A 79 -22.29 -1.67 -26.66
C PHE A 79 -22.63 -3.14 -26.98
N TYR A 80 -22.95 -3.96 -25.97
CA TYR A 80 -23.32 -5.37 -26.14
C TYR A 80 -24.79 -5.67 -25.79
N HIS A 81 -25.64 -4.65 -25.75
CA HIS A 81 -27.10 -4.76 -25.66
C HIS A 81 -27.78 -4.03 -26.80
#